data_AF-A0A6G4WSE4-F1
#
_entry.id   AF-A0A6G4WSE4-F1
#
_cell.length_a   1.000
_cell.length_b   1.000
_cell.length_c   1.000
_cell.angle_alpha   90.00
_cell.angle_beta   90.00
_cell.angle_gamma   90.00
#
_symmetry.space_group_name_H-M   'P 1'
#
loop_
_entity.id
_entity.type
_entity.pdbx_description
1 polymer ?
#
loop_
_entity_poly.entity_id
_entity_poly.type
_entity_poly.pdbx_seq_one_letter_code
_entity_poly.pdbx_strand_id
1 'polypeptide(L)'
;MHYDEVQPDTRVICHSRGEIKGTVLNKRPDGFGAERPVVRIKFDDGGEGWNYPEQLDPLDEVAPEPKLSRAYKGRSRFWIGGHEYEVFNSTGLGDVRGFWACVRVSEDSTTHPSDAHVVIGAATRKAAFERALGKLKARKIVTIKPRRYREITMSQEDQDLDAEPELRGSDRTGWAAAWHTDGFLIVFEDARERGIVWPGKPIEATAYIDGKSVDLDGPWPYCEAAVLAVRDAHLNR
;
A
#
# COMPACT_ATOMS: atom_id res chain seq x y z
N MET A 1 20.30 -2.09 5.86
CA MET A 1 19.07 -2.91 5.86
C MET A 1 19.08 -3.91 4.70
N HIS A 2 18.27 -4.97 4.77
CA HIS A 2 17.96 -5.83 3.61
C HIS A 2 16.80 -5.26 2.78
N TYR A 3 16.74 -5.61 1.49
CA TYR A 3 15.70 -5.10 0.58
C TYR A 3 14.28 -5.36 1.10
N ASP A 4 14.02 -6.54 1.64
CA ASP A 4 12.68 -6.94 2.10
C ASP A 4 12.24 -6.20 3.36
N GLU A 5 13.18 -5.67 4.13
CA GLU A 5 12.93 -4.90 5.35
C GLU A 5 12.56 -3.44 5.03
N VAL A 6 13.08 -2.89 3.93
CA VAL A 6 12.76 -1.53 3.52
C VAL A 6 11.32 -1.47 3.04
N GLN A 7 10.54 -0.55 3.61
CA GLN A 7 9.13 -0.33 3.24
C GLN A 7 8.94 1.07 2.64
N PRO A 8 8.05 1.23 1.65
CA PRO A 8 7.59 2.56 1.27
C PRO A 8 6.95 3.31 2.44
N ASP A 9 6.97 4.63 2.39
CA ASP A 9 6.44 5.52 3.43
C ASP A 9 7.10 5.35 4.81
N THR A 10 8.32 4.79 4.88
CA THR A 10 9.12 4.76 6.11
C THR A 10 10.31 5.71 6.04
N ARG A 11 10.84 6.03 7.23
CA ARG A 11 11.98 6.92 7.40
C ARG A 11 13.27 6.11 7.47
N VAL A 12 14.30 6.65 6.82
CA VAL A 12 15.64 6.04 6.76
C VAL A 12 16.71 7.12 6.86
N ILE A 13 17.90 6.71 7.32
CA ILE A 13 19.14 7.47 7.19
C ILE A 13 19.98 6.83 6.09
N CYS A 14 20.52 7.64 5.18
CA CYS A 14 21.37 7.18 4.09
C CYS A 14 22.84 7.57 4.31
N HIS A 15 23.66 6.58 4.63
CA HIS A 15 25.08 6.79 4.97
C HIS A 15 25.93 7.20 3.78
N SER A 16 25.60 6.66 2.61
CA SER A 16 26.32 6.97 1.36
C SER A 16 26.23 8.44 0.93
N ARG A 17 25.37 9.23 1.58
CA ARG A 17 25.15 10.66 1.31
C ARG A 17 25.49 11.54 2.52
N GLY A 18 26.30 11.06 3.46
CA GLY A 18 26.64 11.83 4.66
C GLY A 18 25.53 11.83 5.70
N GLU A 19 24.88 10.67 5.90
CA GLU A 19 23.87 10.44 6.94
C GLU A 19 22.60 11.31 6.79
N ILE A 20 22.21 11.59 5.55
CA ILE A 20 21.00 12.38 5.27
C ILE A 20 19.74 11.53 5.48
N LYS A 21 18.77 12.10 6.20
CA LYS A 21 17.45 11.52 6.41
C LYS A 21 16.58 11.60 5.15
N GLY A 22 15.72 10.61 4.96
CA GLY A 22 14.76 10.62 3.88
C GLY A 22 13.58 9.67 4.09
N THR A 23 12.65 9.72 3.14
CA THR A 23 11.47 8.87 3.09
C THR A 23 11.55 7.97 1.86
N VAL A 24 11.33 6.67 2.05
CA VAL A 24 11.29 5.70 0.96
C VAL A 24 10.02 5.92 0.14
N LEU A 25 10.16 6.13 -1.16
CA LEU A 25 9.05 6.40 -2.09
C LEU A 25 8.54 5.14 -2.78
N ASN A 26 9.44 4.33 -3.32
CA ASN A 26 9.14 3.04 -3.95
C ASN A 26 10.38 2.13 -3.92
N LYS A 27 10.18 0.88 -4.33
CA LYS A 27 11.21 -0.15 -4.39
C LYS A 27 11.24 -0.74 -5.79
N ARG A 28 12.41 -1.16 -6.23
CA ARG A 28 12.61 -1.70 -7.58
C ARG A 28 13.51 -2.95 -7.52
N PRO A 29 12.94 -4.16 -7.69
CA PRO A 29 13.68 -5.40 -7.48
C PRO A 29 14.67 -5.70 -8.62
N ASP A 30 14.35 -5.24 -9.83
CA ASP A 30 15.15 -5.46 -11.04
C ASP A 30 16.34 -4.50 -11.16
N GLY A 31 16.56 -3.54 -10.26
CA GLY A 31 17.76 -2.71 -10.30
C GLY A 31 18.00 -1.96 -11.62
N PHE A 32 16.96 -1.73 -12.43
CA PHE A 32 17.06 -1.29 -13.85
C PHE A 32 17.65 -2.33 -14.82
N GLY A 33 17.32 -3.61 -14.65
CA GLY A 33 17.86 -4.74 -15.41
C GLY A 33 19.16 -5.33 -14.83
N ALA A 34 19.52 -4.96 -13.60
CA ALA A 34 20.65 -5.54 -12.87
C ALA A 34 20.14 -6.47 -11.75
N GLU A 35 20.89 -7.51 -11.40
CA GLU A 35 20.56 -8.42 -10.28
C GLU A 35 20.74 -7.78 -8.89
N ARG A 36 20.49 -6.47 -8.77
CA ARG A 36 20.75 -5.72 -7.55
C ARG A 36 19.61 -4.74 -7.27
N PRO A 37 18.77 -5.02 -6.27
CA PRO A 37 17.57 -4.24 -6.03
C PRO A 37 17.92 -2.86 -5.46
N VAL A 38 17.08 -1.87 -5.80
CA VAL A 38 17.25 -0.47 -5.38
C VAL A 38 15.96 0.09 -4.82
N VAL A 39 16.09 1.13 -4.00
CA VAL A 39 14.96 1.86 -3.43
C VAL A 39 15.09 3.34 -3.73
N ARG A 40 13.96 3.99 -4.04
CA ARG A 40 13.93 5.43 -4.31
C ARG A 40 13.62 6.15 -3.02
N ILE A 41 14.36 7.22 -2.75
CA ILE A 41 14.25 8.00 -1.52
C ILE A 41 14.06 9.47 -1.87
N LYS A 42 13.15 10.13 -1.14
CA LYS A 42 13.07 11.59 -1.04
C LYS A 42 13.85 12.03 0.19
N PHE A 43 14.95 12.73 -0.01
CA PHE A 43 15.77 13.26 1.07
C PHE A 43 15.21 14.58 1.60
N ASP A 44 15.46 14.85 2.88
CA ASP A 44 14.96 16.05 3.56
C ASP A 44 15.57 17.35 3.04
N ASP A 45 16.77 17.26 2.43
CA ASP A 45 17.42 18.37 1.71
C ASP A 45 16.73 18.71 0.37
N GLY A 46 15.70 17.96 -0.01
CA GLY A 46 14.93 18.13 -1.24
C GLY A 46 15.38 17.23 -2.39
N GLY A 47 16.51 16.54 -2.26
CA GLY A 47 17.01 15.61 -3.27
C GLY A 47 16.15 14.36 -3.43
N GLU A 48 16.21 13.73 -4.59
CA GLU A 48 15.68 12.38 -4.82
C GLU A 48 16.79 11.50 -5.37
N GLY A 49 16.82 10.23 -4.98
CA GLY A 49 17.85 9.31 -5.44
C GLY A 49 17.43 7.85 -5.32
N TRP A 50 18.13 7.02 -6.10
CA TRP A 50 18.09 5.57 -5.96
C TRP A 50 19.30 5.13 -5.13
N ASN A 51 19.04 4.28 -4.15
CA ASN A 51 20.03 3.78 -3.23
C ASN A 51 19.85 2.28 -3.03
N TYR A 52 20.95 1.62 -2.64
CA TYR A 52 20.89 0.22 -2.26
C TYR A 52 20.42 0.10 -0.81
N PRO A 53 19.61 -0.91 -0.47
CA PRO A 53 19.10 -1.12 0.90
C PRO A 53 20.19 -1.20 1.97
N GLU A 54 21.35 -1.77 1.64
CA GLU A 54 22.50 -1.90 2.56
C GLU A 54 23.12 -0.54 2.93
N GLN A 55 22.81 0.53 2.20
CA GLN A 55 23.27 1.89 2.49
C GLN A 55 22.38 2.64 3.49
N LEU A 56 21.32 1.98 3.96
CA LEU A 56 20.24 2.58 4.73
C LEU A 56 20.15 1.94 6.11
N ASP A 57 19.83 2.78 7.09
CA ASP A 57 19.37 2.35 8.41
C ASP A 57 17.93 2.84 8.64
N PRO A 58 17.11 2.04 9.35
CA PRO A 58 15.76 2.44 9.69
C PRO A 58 15.80 3.58 10.69
N LEU A 59 14.84 4.49 10.57
CA LEU A 59 14.64 5.57 11.51
C LEU A 59 13.24 5.45 12.11
N ASP A 60 13.16 5.36 13.43
CA ASP A 60 11.88 5.30 14.17
C ASP A 60 11.24 6.71 14.26
N GLU A 61 10.92 7.24 13.08
CA GLU A 61 10.23 8.50 12.90
C GLU A 61 9.07 8.29 11.92
N VAL A 62 7.94 8.95 12.18
CA VAL A 62 6.81 8.92 11.26
C VAL A 62 7.19 9.65 9.97
N ALA A 63 6.89 9.06 8.82
CA ALA A 63 7.11 9.72 7.55
C ALA A 63 6.25 11.00 7.43
N PRO A 64 6.83 12.11 6.93
CA PRO A 64 6.06 13.31 6.68
C PRO A 64 4.95 13.01 5.67
N GLU A 65 3.85 13.76 5.75
CA GLU A 65 2.78 13.61 4.78
C GLU A 65 3.30 13.80 3.34
N PRO A 66 2.80 13.01 2.38
CA PRO A 66 3.11 13.20 0.97
C PRO A 66 2.88 14.64 0.55
N LYS A 67 3.81 15.18 -0.24
CA LYS A 67 3.72 16.54 -0.77
C LYS A 67 3.61 16.49 -2.28
N LEU A 68 2.76 17.37 -2.80
CA LEU A 68 2.61 17.54 -4.24
C LEU A 68 3.81 18.30 -4.81
N SER A 69 4.48 17.70 -5.79
CA SER A 69 5.63 18.32 -6.46
C SER A 69 5.22 19.51 -7.31
N ARG A 70 6.21 20.36 -7.64
CA ARG A 70 6.02 21.46 -8.58
C ARG A 70 5.55 20.91 -9.93
N ALA A 71 4.62 21.62 -10.56
CA ALA A 71 4.10 21.20 -11.85
C ALA A 71 5.20 21.24 -12.92
N TYR A 72 5.31 20.15 -13.69
CA TYR A 72 6.13 20.03 -14.88
C TYR A 72 5.23 19.56 -16.03
N LYS A 73 5.25 20.26 -17.16
CA LYS A 73 4.36 20.00 -18.32
C LYS A 73 2.88 19.83 -17.93
N GLY A 74 2.39 20.69 -17.02
CA GLY A 74 0.99 20.67 -16.55
C GLY A 74 0.64 19.54 -15.59
N ARG A 75 1.62 18.75 -15.13
CA ARG A 75 1.43 17.62 -14.22
C ARG A 75 2.23 17.81 -12.95
N SER A 76 1.60 17.58 -11.81
CA SER A 76 2.25 17.52 -10.49
C SER A 76 2.25 16.08 -10.00
N ARG A 77 3.27 15.67 -9.26
CA ARG A 77 3.46 14.28 -8.82
C ARG A 77 3.51 14.17 -7.30
N PHE A 78 3.10 13.03 -6.78
CA PHE A 78 3.32 12.66 -5.39
C PHE A 78 3.42 11.14 -5.27
N TRP A 79 3.94 10.66 -4.14
CA TRP A 79 4.11 9.24 -3.87
C TRP A 79 3.41 8.88 -2.57
N ILE A 80 2.79 7.71 -2.55
CA ILE A 80 2.23 7.08 -1.34
C ILE A 80 2.12 5.58 -1.58
N GLY A 81 2.44 4.79 -0.57
CA GLY A 81 2.30 3.33 -0.59
C GLY A 81 3.14 2.65 -1.68
N GLY A 82 4.31 3.20 -2.02
CA GLY A 82 5.17 2.62 -3.05
C GLY A 82 4.79 3.00 -4.49
N HIS A 83 3.81 3.88 -4.70
CA HIS A 83 3.29 4.21 -6.02
C HIS A 83 3.39 5.70 -6.34
N GLU A 84 3.68 6.00 -7.60
CA GLU A 84 3.67 7.36 -8.14
C GLU A 84 2.25 7.72 -8.63
N TYR A 85 1.82 8.94 -8.31
CA TYR A 85 0.54 9.48 -8.74
C TYR A 85 0.76 10.84 -9.39
N GLU A 86 -0.03 11.12 -10.43
CA GLU A 86 -0.02 12.37 -11.17
C GLU A 86 -1.35 13.11 -11.02
N VAL A 87 -1.26 14.40 -10.69
CA VAL A 87 -2.36 15.35 -10.68
C VAL A 87 -2.23 16.27 -11.89
N PHE A 88 -3.26 16.32 -12.72
CA PHE A 88 -3.25 17.06 -13.99
C PHE A 88 -4.61 17.67 -14.29
N ASN A 89 -4.63 18.66 -15.18
CA ASN A 89 -5.86 19.22 -15.74
C ASN A 89 -6.28 18.41 -16.98
N SER A 90 -7.56 18.06 -17.09
CA SER A 90 -8.14 17.22 -18.16
C SER A 90 -7.90 17.76 -19.57
N THR A 91 -7.68 19.06 -19.73
CA THR A 91 -7.40 19.69 -21.03
C THR A 91 -5.91 19.62 -21.41
N GLY A 92 -5.03 19.23 -20.49
CA GLY A 92 -3.58 19.23 -20.68
C GLY A 92 -2.96 20.64 -20.80
N LEU A 93 -3.77 21.69 -20.70
CA LEU A 93 -3.40 23.08 -20.91
C LEU A 93 -3.77 23.90 -19.66
N GLY A 94 -2.77 24.48 -19.00
CA GLY A 94 -2.91 25.11 -17.67
C GLY A 94 -3.94 26.23 -17.58
N ASP A 95 -4.21 26.91 -18.71
CA ASP A 95 -5.06 28.10 -18.76
C ASP A 95 -6.47 27.84 -19.34
N VAL A 96 -6.75 26.61 -19.78
CA VAL A 96 -8.06 26.23 -20.34
C VAL A 96 -8.95 25.67 -19.22
N ARG A 97 -10.21 26.12 -19.17
CA ARG A 97 -11.22 25.56 -18.26
C ARG A 97 -11.42 24.07 -18.53
N GLY A 98 -10.78 23.25 -17.68
CA GLY A 98 -10.99 21.82 -17.54
C GLY A 98 -11.22 21.47 -16.08
N PHE A 99 -11.25 20.18 -15.78
CA PHE A 99 -11.27 19.69 -14.40
C PHE A 99 -9.93 19.07 -14.03
N TRP A 100 -9.63 19.04 -12.74
CA TRP A 100 -8.45 18.37 -12.22
C TRP A 100 -8.74 16.91 -11.92
N ALA A 101 -7.80 16.05 -12.26
CA ALA A 101 -7.85 14.62 -12.02
C ALA A 101 -6.56 14.14 -11.35
N CYS A 102 -6.62 12.98 -10.71
CA CYS A 102 -5.49 12.28 -10.14
C CYS A 102 -5.47 10.85 -10.68
N VAL A 103 -4.33 10.41 -11.20
CA VAL A 103 -4.12 9.05 -11.70
C VAL A 103 -2.89 8.41 -11.08
N ARG A 104 -2.87 7.08 -10.96
CA ARG A 104 -1.66 6.30 -10.73
C ARG A 104 -0.82 6.27 -12.00
N VAL A 105 0.47 6.52 -11.88
CA VAL A 105 1.43 6.30 -12.96
C VAL A 105 1.76 4.81 -12.97
N SER A 106 1.52 4.16 -14.12
CA SER A 106 1.90 2.77 -14.28
C SER A 106 3.37 2.68 -14.66
N GLU A 107 4.14 1.86 -13.96
CA GLU A 107 5.52 1.55 -14.31
C GLU A 107 5.57 0.66 -15.56
N ASP A 108 4.53 -0.16 -15.76
CA ASP A 108 4.35 -1.05 -16.90
C ASP A 108 3.12 -0.60 -17.71
N SER A 109 3.18 -0.59 -19.04
CA SER A 109 2.07 -0.12 -19.90
C SER A 109 0.77 -0.96 -19.86
N THR A 110 0.61 -1.82 -18.86
CA THR A 110 -0.44 -2.83 -18.70
C THR A 110 -1.63 -2.37 -17.85
N THR A 111 -1.54 -1.25 -17.13
CA THR A 111 -2.67 -0.76 -16.30
C THR A 111 -3.77 -0.18 -17.18
N HIS A 112 -4.98 -0.70 -17.04
CA HIS A 112 -6.13 -0.19 -17.77
C HIS A 112 -6.43 1.28 -17.37
N PRO A 113 -6.73 2.19 -18.31
CA PRO A 113 -6.88 3.62 -18.02
C PRO A 113 -7.93 3.97 -16.96
N SER A 114 -8.99 3.17 -16.81
CA SER A 114 -10.01 3.36 -15.75
C SER A 114 -9.44 3.13 -14.36
N ASP A 115 -8.53 2.17 -14.22
CA ASP A 115 -8.01 1.69 -12.93
C ASP A 115 -6.90 2.61 -12.42
N ALA A 116 -6.32 3.40 -13.33
CA ALA A 116 -5.40 4.45 -12.99
C ALA A 116 -6.08 5.63 -12.29
N HIS A 117 -7.36 5.94 -12.57
CA HIS A 117 -8.00 7.15 -12.04
C HIS A 117 -8.44 7.01 -10.56
N VAL A 118 -7.86 7.85 -9.69
CA VAL A 118 -8.19 7.92 -8.25
C VAL A 118 -9.26 9.00 -7.99
N VAL A 119 -9.13 10.14 -8.68
CA VAL A 119 -10.04 11.29 -8.59
C VAL A 119 -10.25 11.87 -9.98
N ILE A 120 -11.48 12.27 -10.27
CA ILE A 120 -11.90 12.98 -11.49
C ILE A 120 -12.79 14.14 -11.07
N GLY A 121 -12.81 15.23 -11.83
CA GLY A 121 -13.79 16.31 -11.66
C GLY A 121 -13.50 17.27 -10.52
N ALA A 122 -12.26 17.37 -10.04
CA ALA A 122 -11.92 18.34 -8.99
C ALA A 122 -11.79 19.76 -9.56
N ALA A 123 -12.27 20.75 -8.82
CA ALA A 123 -12.24 22.15 -9.26
C ALA A 123 -10.82 22.75 -9.29
N THR A 124 -9.91 22.26 -8.44
CA THR A 124 -8.54 22.77 -8.34
C THR A 124 -7.53 21.63 -8.20
N ARG A 125 -6.28 21.92 -8.55
CA ARG A 125 -5.14 21.01 -8.34
C ARG A 125 -5.03 20.56 -6.89
N LYS A 126 -5.17 21.50 -5.94
CA LYS A 126 -5.09 21.22 -4.50
C LYS A 126 -6.23 20.30 -4.07
N ALA A 127 -7.46 20.57 -4.51
CA ALA A 127 -8.62 19.72 -4.18
C ALA A 127 -8.49 18.31 -4.78
N ALA A 128 -7.93 18.16 -5.98
CA ALA A 128 -7.65 16.85 -6.57
C ALA A 128 -6.66 16.06 -5.72
N PHE A 129 -5.56 16.72 -5.31
CA PHE A 129 -4.53 16.13 -4.46
C PHE A 129 -5.07 15.74 -3.08
N GLU A 130 -5.73 16.64 -2.35
CA GLU A 130 -6.26 16.36 -1.01
C GLU A 130 -7.30 15.23 -1.02
N ARG A 131 -8.20 15.22 -2.02
CA ARG A 131 -9.16 14.11 -2.20
C ARG A 131 -8.46 12.80 -2.52
N ALA A 132 -7.43 12.83 -3.37
CA ALA A 132 -6.67 11.63 -3.70
C ALA A 132 -5.92 11.12 -2.47
N LEU A 133 -5.26 12.00 -1.71
CA LEU A 133 -4.55 11.64 -0.48
C LEU A 133 -5.50 11.04 0.56
N GLY A 134 -6.67 11.65 0.78
CA GLY A 134 -7.70 11.11 1.67
C GLY A 134 -8.18 9.72 1.24
N LYS A 135 -8.48 9.55 -0.06
CA LYS A 135 -8.86 8.23 -0.61
C LYS A 135 -7.74 7.22 -0.49
N LEU A 136 -6.49 7.58 -0.77
CA LEU A 136 -5.35 6.65 -0.78
C LEU A 136 -4.91 6.26 0.63
N LYS A 137 -4.99 7.18 1.60
CA LYS A 137 -4.82 6.87 3.02
C LYS A 137 -5.93 5.95 3.54
N ALA A 138 -7.19 6.22 3.17
CA ALA A 138 -8.32 5.34 3.50
C ALA A 138 -8.25 4.00 2.74
N ARG A 139 -7.63 3.98 1.56
CA ARG A 139 -7.37 2.81 0.72
C ARG A 139 -5.98 2.21 0.96
N LYS A 140 -5.30 2.44 2.08
CA LYS A 140 -4.06 1.72 2.38
C LYS A 140 -4.35 0.23 2.16
N ILE A 141 -3.74 -0.29 1.09
CA ILE A 141 -4.19 -1.43 0.29
C ILE A 141 -4.30 -2.62 1.22
N VAL A 142 -5.44 -3.33 1.24
CA VAL A 142 -5.46 -4.63 1.92
C VAL A 142 -4.68 -5.59 1.03
N THR A 143 -3.45 -5.90 1.43
CA THR A 143 -2.64 -6.91 0.73
C THR A 143 -3.23 -8.28 1.07
N ILE A 144 -3.90 -8.91 0.10
CA ILE A 144 -4.46 -10.25 0.29
C ILE A 144 -3.43 -11.26 -0.20
N LYS A 145 -2.92 -12.09 0.72
CA LYS A 145 -1.93 -13.10 0.36
C LYS A 145 -2.55 -14.19 -0.50
N PRO A 146 -1.83 -14.70 -1.51
CA PRO A 146 -2.26 -15.89 -2.21
C PRO A 146 -2.36 -17.03 -1.20
N ARG A 147 -3.38 -17.87 -1.36
CA ARG A 147 -3.52 -19.08 -0.56
C ARG A 147 -2.33 -19.98 -0.85
N ARG A 148 -1.48 -20.26 0.14
CA ARG A 148 -0.47 -21.32 0.01
C ARG A 148 -1.25 -22.62 -0.19
N TYR A 149 -1.03 -23.28 -1.33
CA TYR A 149 -1.59 -24.60 -1.57
C TYR A 149 -0.92 -25.57 -0.60
N ARG A 150 -1.73 -26.39 0.09
CA ARG A 150 -1.22 -27.56 0.81
C ARG A 150 -0.54 -28.45 -0.22
N GLU A 151 0.77 -28.58 -0.16
CA GLU A 151 1.45 -29.65 -0.88
C GLU A 151 1.07 -30.97 -0.20
N ILE A 152 0.53 -31.91 -0.96
CA ILE A 152 0.09 -33.24 -0.48
C ILE A 152 1.23 -34.00 0.23
N THR A 153 2.47 -33.57 0.02
CA THR A 153 3.71 -34.15 0.56
C THR A 153 4.20 -33.52 1.86
N MET A 154 3.57 -32.46 2.40
CA MET A 154 3.99 -31.83 3.66
C MET A 154 3.68 -32.71 4.87
N SER A 155 4.62 -32.78 5.83
CA SER A 155 4.42 -33.51 7.08
C SER A 155 3.40 -32.80 8.00
N GLN A 156 2.77 -33.53 8.93
CA GLN A 156 1.84 -32.95 9.90
C GLN A 156 2.51 -31.91 10.82
N GLU A 157 3.79 -32.12 11.14
CA GLU A 157 4.60 -31.20 11.97
C GLU A 157 4.88 -29.88 11.24
N ASP A 158 5.14 -29.93 9.93
CA ASP A 158 5.27 -28.74 9.08
C ASP A 158 3.92 -28.03 8.87
N GLN A 159 2.80 -28.77 8.94
CA GLN A 159 1.45 -28.18 8.86
C GLN A 159 1.08 -27.43 10.13
N ASP A 160 1.48 -27.93 11.30
CA ASP A 160 1.17 -27.33 12.60
C ASP A 160 2.08 -26.11 12.91
N LEU A 161 3.31 -26.08 12.38
CA LEU A 161 4.23 -24.94 12.46
C LEU A 161 3.76 -23.72 11.64
N ASP A 162 2.99 -23.94 10.58
CA ASP A 162 2.54 -22.91 9.63
C ASP A 162 1.08 -22.42 9.90
N ALA A 163 0.49 -22.77 11.06
CA ALA A 163 -0.94 -22.58 11.34
C ALA A 163 -1.39 -21.11 11.21
N GLU A 164 -0.65 -20.20 11.85
CA GLU A 164 -0.87 -18.76 11.80
C GLU A 164 -0.15 -18.14 10.60
N PRO A 165 -0.79 -17.25 9.83
CA PRO A 165 -0.13 -16.61 8.70
C PRO A 165 1.02 -15.73 9.18
N GLU A 166 2.26 -16.12 8.88
CA GLU A 166 3.42 -15.27 9.15
C GLU A 166 3.38 -13.99 8.30
N LEU A 167 3.11 -12.86 8.93
CA LEU A 167 3.26 -11.54 8.31
C LEU A 167 4.75 -11.18 8.24
N ARG A 168 5.26 -10.95 7.03
CA ARG A 168 6.68 -10.59 6.81
C ARG A 168 6.79 -9.23 6.13
N GLY A 169 7.82 -8.46 6.49
CA GLY A 169 8.14 -7.19 5.82
C GLY A 169 6.96 -6.22 5.72
N SER A 170 6.49 -5.95 4.49
CA SER A 170 5.43 -4.99 4.15
C SER A 170 4.08 -5.29 4.79
N ASP A 171 3.84 -6.54 5.17
CA ASP A 171 2.54 -6.98 5.69
C ASP A 171 2.34 -6.61 7.16
N ARG A 172 3.41 -6.17 7.83
CA ARG A 172 3.37 -5.74 9.24
C ARG A 172 2.94 -4.28 9.41
N THR A 173 2.73 -3.55 8.31
CA THR A 173 2.36 -2.14 8.31
C THR A 173 1.21 -1.89 7.34
N GLY A 174 0.19 -1.14 7.75
CA GLY A 174 -1.05 -0.96 7.00
C GLY A 174 -2.00 -2.14 7.15
N TRP A 175 -2.92 -2.28 6.18
CA TRP A 175 -3.91 -3.34 6.21
C TRP A 175 -3.45 -4.54 5.38
N ALA A 176 -3.62 -5.75 5.91
CA ALA A 176 -3.30 -6.99 5.21
C ALA A 176 -4.39 -8.03 5.47
N ALA A 177 -4.55 -8.99 4.57
CA ALA A 177 -5.31 -10.19 4.87
C ALA A 177 -4.52 -11.42 4.42
N ALA A 178 -4.47 -12.44 5.25
CA ALA A 178 -3.72 -13.64 4.97
C ALA A 178 -4.55 -14.89 5.27
N TRP A 179 -4.35 -15.93 4.45
CA TRP A 179 -5.04 -17.19 4.64
C TRP A 179 -4.49 -17.92 5.84
N HIS A 180 -5.37 -18.27 6.77
CA HIS A 180 -5.13 -19.30 7.75
C HIS A 180 -5.10 -20.67 7.07
N THR A 181 -4.37 -21.61 7.65
CA THR A 181 -4.25 -23.00 7.14
C THR A 181 -5.58 -23.75 7.13
N ASP A 182 -6.51 -23.38 8.01
CA ASP A 182 -7.89 -23.88 8.04
C ASP A 182 -8.77 -23.30 6.92
N GLY A 183 -8.24 -22.36 6.13
CA GLY A 183 -8.88 -21.87 4.93
C GLY A 183 -9.84 -20.71 5.15
N PHE A 184 -9.69 -19.92 6.21
CA PHE A 184 -10.30 -18.60 6.36
C PHE A 184 -9.24 -17.49 6.20
N LEU A 185 -9.67 -16.25 6.01
CA LEU A 185 -8.79 -15.09 5.97
C LEU A 185 -8.76 -14.39 7.32
N ILE A 186 -7.57 -14.07 7.81
CA ILE A 186 -7.39 -13.17 8.95
C ILE A 186 -7.05 -11.79 8.39
N VAL A 187 -7.75 -10.75 8.86
CA VAL A 187 -7.54 -9.36 8.48
C VAL A 187 -6.74 -8.65 9.57
N PHE A 188 -5.67 -7.99 9.17
CA PHE A 188 -4.73 -7.30 10.04
C PHE A 188 -4.67 -5.80 9.75
N GLU A 189 -4.39 -5.02 10.78
CA GLU A 189 -3.93 -3.64 10.70
C GLU A 189 -2.64 -3.52 11.53
N ASP A 190 -1.54 -3.13 10.91
CA ASP A 190 -0.24 -2.98 11.56
C ASP A 190 0.16 -4.23 12.39
N ALA A 191 0.03 -5.41 11.77
CA ALA A 191 0.25 -6.74 12.37
C ALA A 191 -0.68 -7.12 13.54
N ARG A 192 -1.71 -6.32 13.82
CA ARG A 192 -2.74 -6.65 14.81
C ARG A 192 -3.97 -7.22 14.13
N GLU A 193 -4.45 -8.35 14.62
CA GLU A 193 -5.70 -8.95 14.14
C GLU A 193 -6.89 -8.00 14.38
N ARG A 194 -7.65 -7.75 13.32
CA ARG A 194 -8.82 -6.86 13.31
C ARG A 194 -10.11 -7.58 12.95
N GLY A 195 -10.03 -8.78 12.42
CA GLY A 195 -11.19 -9.61 12.12
C GLY A 195 -10.85 -10.82 11.27
N ILE A 196 -11.87 -11.59 10.94
CA ILE A 196 -11.77 -12.82 10.16
C ILE A 196 -12.86 -12.85 9.09
N VAL A 197 -12.57 -13.53 7.97
CA VAL A 197 -13.50 -13.76 6.87
C VAL A 197 -13.50 -15.24 6.52
N TRP A 198 -14.65 -15.88 6.68
CA TRP A 198 -14.85 -17.29 6.34
C TRP A 198 -15.38 -17.41 4.91
N PRO A 199 -14.63 -18.08 4.00
CA PRO A 199 -15.17 -18.38 2.69
C PRO A 199 -16.29 -19.42 2.81
N GLY A 200 -17.45 -19.11 2.26
CA GLY A 200 -18.63 -19.97 2.35
C GLY A 200 -19.71 -19.55 1.38
N LYS A 201 -20.90 -20.15 1.55
CA LYS A 201 -22.14 -19.71 0.91
C LYS A 201 -23.23 -19.67 2.00
N PRO A 202 -23.44 -18.53 2.68
CA PRO A 202 -22.84 -17.20 2.43
C PRO A 202 -21.38 -17.08 2.93
N ILE A 203 -20.68 -16.04 2.48
CA ILE A 203 -19.40 -15.62 3.08
C ILE A 203 -19.73 -14.92 4.40
N GLU A 204 -19.02 -15.26 5.46
CA GLU A 204 -19.21 -14.70 6.80
C GLU A 204 -18.01 -13.82 7.16
N ALA A 205 -18.25 -12.75 7.90
CA ALA A 205 -17.21 -11.78 8.25
C ALA A 205 -17.42 -11.23 9.66
N THR A 206 -16.35 -11.19 10.45
CA THR A 206 -16.40 -10.69 11.83
C THR A 206 -15.28 -9.67 12.03
N ALA A 207 -15.58 -8.54 12.66
CA ALA A 207 -14.60 -7.55 13.10
C ALA A 207 -14.44 -7.55 14.62
N TYR A 208 -13.21 -7.42 15.12
CA TYR A 208 -12.93 -7.32 16.55
C TYR A 208 -12.80 -5.87 16.99
N ILE A 209 -13.81 -5.34 17.67
CA ILE A 209 -13.91 -3.93 17.98
C ILE A 209 -14.18 -3.69 19.47
N ASP A 210 -13.33 -2.90 20.12
CA ASP A 210 -13.30 -2.68 21.59
C ASP A 210 -13.36 -3.97 22.43
N GLY A 211 -12.64 -5.01 21.99
CA GLY A 211 -12.62 -6.30 22.68
C GLY A 211 -13.89 -7.15 22.48
N LYS A 212 -14.77 -6.78 21.55
CA LYS A 212 -15.96 -7.54 21.17
C LYS A 212 -15.89 -7.99 19.72
N SER A 213 -16.42 -9.15 19.42
CA SER A 213 -16.71 -9.56 18.04
C SER A 213 -18.00 -8.89 17.55
N VAL A 214 -17.97 -8.35 16.34
CA VAL A 214 -19.11 -7.75 15.65
C VAL A 214 -19.26 -8.46 14.30
N ASP A 215 -20.41 -9.10 14.10
CA ASP A 215 -20.71 -9.77 12.84
C ASP A 215 -21.09 -8.75 11.77
N LEU A 216 -20.44 -8.91 10.63
CA LEU A 216 -20.60 -8.11 9.42
C LEU A 216 -21.13 -9.01 8.30
N ASP A 217 -21.92 -10.03 8.60
CA ASP A 217 -22.41 -10.94 7.58
C ASP A 217 -23.25 -10.20 6.55
N GLY A 218 -23.03 -10.52 5.29
CA GLY A 218 -23.66 -9.86 4.16
C GLY A 218 -23.59 -10.72 2.91
N PRO A 219 -24.38 -10.41 1.88
CA PRO A 219 -24.30 -11.10 0.59
C PRO A 219 -23.04 -10.65 -0.15
N TRP A 220 -21.88 -11.06 0.34
CA TRP A 220 -20.59 -10.70 -0.23
C TRP A 220 -20.39 -11.48 -1.54
N PRO A 221 -20.09 -10.80 -2.66
CA PRO A 221 -19.86 -11.47 -3.94
C PRO A 221 -18.52 -12.23 -3.97
N TYR A 222 -17.56 -11.88 -3.10
CA TYR A 222 -16.24 -12.48 -3.00
C TYR A 222 -15.57 -12.08 -1.65
N CYS A 223 -14.57 -12.84 -1.21
CA CYS A 223 -13.93 -12.67 0.11
C CYS A 223 -13.27 -11.29 0.27
N GLU A 224 -12.76 -10.71 -0.81
CA GLU A 224 -12.13 -9.40 -0.82
C GLU A 224 -13.14 -8.29 -0.43
N ALA A 225 -14.42 -8.43 -0.78
CA ALA A 225 -15.46 -7.49 -0.36
C ALA A 225 -15.72 -7.57 1.15
N ALA A 226 -15.75 -8.78 1.70
CA ALA A 226 -15.89 -9.02 3.13
C ALA A 226 -14.67 -8.49 3.93
N VAL A 227 -13.45 -8.65 3.39
CA VAL A 227 -12.22 -8.10 3.98
C VAL A 227 -12.26 -6.57 4.04
N LEU A 228 -12.78 -5.90 3.01
CA LEU A 228 -12.97 -4.46 3.01
C LEU A 228 -14.02 -4.02 4.03
N ALA A 229 -15.08 -4.82 4.25
CA ALA A 229 -16.08 -4.52 5.27
C ALA A 229 -15.50 -4.59 6.69
N VAL A 230 -14.67 -5.60 6.99
CA VAL A 230 -13.93 -5.69 8.27
C VAL A 230 -13.07 -4.45 8.49
N ARG A 231 -12.33 -4.01 7.46
CA ARG A 231 -11.56 -2.77 7.53
C ARG A 231 -12.44 -1.55 7.80
N ASP A 232 -13.50 -1.37 7.02
CA ASP A 232 -14.35 -0.18 7.10
C ASP A 232 -15.06 -0.06 8.45
N ALA A 233 -15.31 -1.18 9.15
CA ALA A 233 -15.84 -1.18 10.52
C ALA A 233 -14.86 -0.58 11.56
N HIS A 234 -13.56 -0.61 11.29
CA HIS A 234 -12.52 0.00 12.13
C HIS A 234 -12.25 1.46 11.74
N LEU A 235 -12.35 1.80 10.45
CA LEU A 235 -12.07 3.15 9.95
C LEU A 235 -13.21 4.16 10.16
N ASN A 236 -14.46 3.71 10.28
CA ASN A 236 -15.64 4.59 10.43
C ASN A 236 -16.07 4.79 11.90
N ARG A 237 -15.11 4.75 12.83
CA ARG A 237 -15.29 5.04 14.26
C ARG A 237 -14.82 6.44 14.59
#